data_AF-A0A7U9MYG3-F1
#
_entry.id   AF-A0A7U9MYG3-F1
#
_cell.length_a   1.000
_cell.length_b   1.000
_cell.length_c   1.000
_cell.angle_alpha   90.00
_cell.angle_beta   90.00
_cell.angle_gamma   90.00
#
_symmetry.space_group_name_H-M   'P 1'
#
loop_
_entity.id
_entity.type
_entity.pdbx_description
1 polymer ?
#
loop_
_entity_poly.entity_id
_entity_poly.type
_entity_poly.pdbx_seq_one_letter_code
_entity_poly.pdbx_strand_id
1 'polypeptide(L)'
;MMYPYATLNDDTEITHSEMLPDGRVKVYIETPDLKDGFHNATCYLPEHSWEDVNGYSDAEMDYFKEFVRNNAHLMIEFSKEGGILNASNF
;
A
#
# COMPACT_ATOMS: atom_id res chain seq x y z
N MET A 1 -0.44 8.58 10.25
CA MET A 1 0.92 8.51 9.66
C MET A 1 0.96 7.39 8.63
N MET A 2 1.94 7.39 7.72
CA MET A 2 2.20 6.28 6.79
C MET A 2 3.40 5.45 7.29
N TYR A 3 3.32 4.13 7.14
CA TYR A 3 4.33 3.17 7.56
C TYR A 3 4.78 2.33 6.37
N PRO A 4 6.08 2.06 6.23
CA PRO A 4 6.60 1.19 5.18
C PRO A 4 6.11 -0.25 5.39
N TYR A 5 5.72 -0.89 4.29
CA TYR A 5 5.32 -2.31 4.24
C TYR A 5 6.33 -3.14 3.45
N ALA A 6 6.64 -2.70 2.22
CA ALA A 6 7.59 -3.39 1.35
C ALA A 6 8.22 -2.41 0.33
N THR A 7 9.47 -2.67 -0.01
CA THR A 7 10.17 -2.07 -1.16
C THR A 7 10.45 -3.17 -2.18
N LEU A 8 10.04 -2.98 -3.44
CA LEU A 8 10.26 -3.95 -4.51
C LEU A 8 11.59 -3.68 -5.25
N ASN A 9 11.96 -4.60 -6.15
CA ASN A 9 13.24 -4.53 -6.87
C ASN A 9 13.37 -3.35 -7.85
N ASP A 10 12.25 -2.74 -8.24
CA ASP A 10 12.17 -1.59 -9.13
C ASP A 10 12.00 -0.27 -8.35
N ASP A 11 12.37 -0.27 -7.06
CA ASP A 11 12.20 0.83 -6.13
C ASP A 11 10.74 1.23 -5.87
N THR A 12 9.77 0.36 -6.20
CA THR A 12 8.38 0.56 -5.79
C THR A 12 8.25 0.48 -4.28
N GLU A 13 7.74 1.55 -3.68
CA GLU A 13 7.44 1.65 -2.25
C GLU A 13 5.95 1.36 -2.00
N ILE A 14 5.68 0.42 -1.09
CA ILE A 14 4.34 0.10 -0.61
C ILE A 14 4.27 0.50 0.85
N THR A 15 3.36 1.42 1.15
CA THR A 15 3.13 1.93 2.50
C THR A 15 1.67 1.77 2.90
N HIS A 16 1.40 1.74 4.21
CA HIS A 16 0.04 1.76 4.73
C HIS A 16 -0.13 2.80 5.83
N SER A 17 -1.33 3.33 6.01
CA SER A 17 -1.64 4.23 7.10
C SER A 17 -1.82 3.48 8.42
N GLU A 18 -1.86 4.22 9.53
CA GLU A 18 -2.60 3.78 10.72
C GLU A 18 -4.08 3.52 10.37
N MET A 19 -4.79 2.80 11.24
CA MET A 19 -6.23 2.65 11.10
C MET A 19 -6.89 4.03 11.20
N LEU A 20 -7.58 4.43 10.13
CA LEU A 20 -8.28 5.71 10.08
C LEU A 20 -9.50 5.70 11.01
N PRO A 21 -10.03 6.88 11.41
CA PRO A 21 -11.19 6.96 12.30
C PRO A 21 -12.45 6.27 11.78
N ASP A 22 -12.57 6.11 10.46
CA ASP A 22 -13.67 5.40 9.80
C ASP A 22 -13.43 3.87 9.69
N GLY A 23 -12.34 3.38 10.28
CA GLY A 23 -11.95 1.96 10.28
C GLY A 23 -11.24 1.50 9.01
N ARG A 24 -11.00 2.39 8.03
CA ARG A 24 -10.27 2.05 6.81
C ARG A 24 -8.76 2.14 7.01
N VAL A 25 -8.04 1.46 6.13
CA VAL A 25 -6.57 1.59 6.02
C VAL A 25 -6.24 2.01 4.61
N LYS A 26 -5.51 3.13 4.48
CA LYS A 26 -4.99 3.59 3.19
C LYS A 26 -3.70 2.84 2.89
N VAL A 27 -3.64 2.15 1.76
CA VAL A 27 -2.43 1.58 1.17
C VAL A 27 -2.01 2.47 0.02
N TYR A 28 -0.78 2.93 0.02
CA TYR A 28 -0.22 3.79 -1.03
C TYR A 28 0.96 3.08 -1.69
N ILE A 29 0.93 3.03 -3.01
CA ILE A 29 1.93 2.40 -3.85
C ILE A 29 2.51 3.51 -4.73
N GLU A 30 3.83 3.63 -4.76
CA GLU A 30 4.53 4.60 -5.58
C GLU A 30 5.77 3.98 -6.20
N THR A 31 5.96 4.20 -7.50
CA THR A 31 7.12 3.71 -8.24
C THR A 31 7.81 4.90 -8.91
N PRO A 32 9.12 5.13 -8.68
CA PRO A 32 9.86 6.17 -9.39
C PRO A 32 9.81 5.98 -10.90
N ASP A 33 9.49 7.03 -11.64
CA ASP A 33 9.51 7.01 -13.10
C ASP A 33 10.37 8.16 -13.65
N LEU A 34 11.19 7.85 -14.66
CA LEU A 34 12.16 8.80 -15.22
C LEU A 34 11.51 9.87 -16.13
N LYS A 35 10.28 9.65 -16.60
CA LYS A 35 9.59 10.55 -17.53
C LYS A 35 8.67 11.53 -16.80
N ASP A 36 7.92 11.07 -15.80
CA ASP A 36 6.93 11.89 -15.10
C ASP A 36 7.12 11.97 -13.57
N GLY A 37 8.20 11.39 -13.06
CA GLY A 37 8.63 11.48 -11.67
C GLY A 37 8.21 10.26 -10.86
N PHE A 38 6.91 9.95 -10.84
CA PHE A 38 6.40 8.78 -10.13
C PHE A 38 5.04 8.31 -10.65
N HIS A 39 4.89 6.99 -10.77
CA HIS A 39 3.60 6.34 -10.84
C HIS A 39 3.04 6.16 -9.43
N ASN A 40 1.72 6.20 -9.27
CA ASN A 40 1.10 5.98 -7.97
C ASN A 40 -0.28 5.32 -8.06
N ALA A 41 -0.66 4.66 -6.97
CA ALA A 41 -1.99 4.11 -6.76
C ALA A 41 -2.33 4.08 -5.28
N THR A 42 -3.59 4.40 -4.95
CA THR A 42 -4.13 4.28 -3.60
C THR A 42 -5.19 3.19 -3.53
N CYS A 43 -5.12 2.34 -2.52
CA CYS A 43 -6.17 1.36 -2.18
C CYS A 43 -6.66 1.57 -0.75
N TYR A 44 -7.97 1.54 -0.52
CA TYR A 44 -8.54 1.51 0.84
C TYR A 44 -9.02 0.11 1.20
N LEU A 45 -8.49 -0.41 2.30
CA LEU A 45 -8.92 -1.67 2.91
C LEU A 45 -9.98 -1.40 4.00
N PRO A 46 -10.91 -2.33 4.25
CA PRO A 46 -11.00 -3.68 3.66
C PRO A 46 -11.79 -3.74 2.34
N GLU A 47 -12.34 -2.63 1.86
CA GLU A 47 -13.24 -2.60 0.69
C GLU A 47 -12.53 -2.85 -0.64
N HIS A 48 -11.19 -2.76 -0.68
CA HIS A 48 -10.39 -2.84 -1.89
C HIS A 48 -10.79 -1.79 -2.94
N SER A 49 -11.16 -0.59 -2.48
CA SER A 49 -11.48 0.53 -3.38
C SER A 49 -10.19 1.21 -3.84
N TRP A 50 -10.01 1.33 -5.15
CA TRP A 50 -8.84 1.94 -5.77
C TRP A 50 -9.14 3.35 -6.26
N GLU A 51 -8.24 4.28 -5.98
CA GLU A 51 -8.27 5.66 -6.45
C GLU A 51 -6.85 6.15 -6.76
N ASP A 52 -6.75 7.32 -7.39
CA ASP A 52 -5.48 7.96 -7.75
C ASP A 52 -4.52 7.00 -8.49
N VAL A 53 -5.03 6.24 -9.46
CA VAL A 53 -4.21 5.32 -10.28
C VAL A 53 -3.60 6.10 -11.43
N ASN A 54 -2.30 6.34 -11.38
CA ASN A 54 -1.54 7.16 -12.32
C ASN A 54 -0.29 6.41 -12.80
N GLY A 55 -0.09 6.33 -14.11
CA GLY A 55 1.12 5.79 -14.74
C GLY A 55 1.17 4.26 -14.85
N TYR A 56 0.44 3.53 -14.03
CA TYR A 56 0.39 2.06 -14.10
C TYR A 56 -0.46 1.53 -15.26
N SER A 57 0.05 0.51 -15.92
CA SER A 57 -0.69 -0.33 -16.86
C SER A 57 -1.66 -1.27 -16.14
N ASP A 58 -2.62 -1.84 -16.88
CA ASP A 58 -3.56 -2.83 -16.33
C ASP A 58 -2.86 -4.05 -15.72
N ALA A 59 -1.75 -4.51 -16.33
CA ALA A 59 -0.99 -5.64 -15.83
C ALA A 59 -0.25 -5.34 -14.52
N GLU A 60 0.32 -4.15 -14.37
CA GLU A 60 0.92 -3.68 -13.11
C GLU A 60 -0.16 -3.54 -12.03
N MET A 61 -1.32 -2.99 -12.38
CA MET A 61 -2.44 -2.87 -11.45
C MET A 61 -2.99 -4.23 -11.02
N ASP A 62 -3.03 -5.23 -11.88
CA ASP A 62 -3.46 -6.57 -11.50
C ASP A 62 -2.48 -7.23 -10.53
N TYR A 63 -1.17 -7.04 -10.73
CA TYR A 63 -0.15 -7.44 -9.77
C TYR A 63 -0.36 -6.77 -8.41
N PHE A 64 -0.54 -5.45 -8.36
CA PHE A 64 -0.75 -4.73 -7.10
C PHE A 64 -2.06 -5.09 -6.41
N LYS A 65 -3.15 -5.32 -7.16
CA LYS A 65 -4.42 -5.81 -6.61
C LYS A 65 -4.25 -7.16 -5.94
N GLU A 66 -3.55 -8.09 -6.59
CA GLU A 66 -3.28 -9.40 -6.02
C GLU A 66 -2.38 -9.29 -4.78
N PHE A 67 -1.32 -8.49 -4.84
CA PHE A 67 -0.43 -8.23 -3.71
C PHE A 67 -1.20 -7.69 -2.51
N VAL A 68 -1.99 -6.62 -2.68
CA VAL A 68 -2.76 -6.01 -1.60
C VAL A 68 -3.80 -6.98 -1.07
N ARG A 69 -4.49 -7.75 -1.92
CA ARG A 69 -5.45 -8.77 -1.49
C ARG A 69 -4.81 -9.83 -0.61
N ASN A 70 -3.64 -10.34 -1.01
CA ASN A 70 -2.94 -11.40 -0.28
C ASN A 70 -2.39 -10.91 1.08
N ASN A 71 -2.10 -9.61 1.19
CA ASN A 71 -1.51 -9.00 2.38
C ASN A 71 -2.49 -8.16 3.23
N ALA A 72 -3.75 -8.03 2.81
CA ALA A 72 -4.71 -7.12 3.43
C ALA A 72 -4.89 -7.33 4.94
N HIS A 73 -4.95 -8.59 5.37
CA HIS A 73 -5.09 -8.94 6.79
C HIS A 73 -3.92 -8.41 7.63
N LEU A 74 -2.68 -8.56 7.16
CA LEU A 74 -1.48 -8.05 7.84
C LEU A 74 -1.44 -6.52 7.86
N MET A 75 -1.73 -5.87 6.73
CA MET A 75 -1.76 -4.41 6.67
C MET A 75 -2.79 -3.82 7.63
N ILE A 76 -3.97 -4.46 7.77
CA ILE A 76 -5.00 -4.05 8.74
C ILE A 76 -4.54 -4.29 10.18
N GLU A 77 -3.89 -5.41 10.46
CA GLU A 77 -3.33 -5.69 11.79
C GLU A 77 -2.26 -4.67 12.19
N PHE A 78 -1.26 -4.46 11.33
CA PHE A 78 -0.17 -3.52 11.57
C PHE A 78 -0.65 -2.06 11.64
N SER A 79 -1.76 -1.71 10.98
CA SER A 79 -2.34 -0.37 11.07
C SER A 79 -2.79 0.00 12.49
N LYS A 80 -3.06 -0.98 13.36
CA LYS A 80 -3.46 -0.76 14.76
C LYS A 80 -2.28 -0.54 15.70
N GLU A 81 -1.10 -1.01 15.31
CA GLU A 81 0.11 -1.05 16.15
C GLU A 81 1.17 -0.04 15.69
N GLY A 82 0.87 0.77 14.67
CA GLY A 82 1.81 1.76 14.13
C GLY A 82 2.86 1.15 13.20
N GLY A 83 2.49 0.16 12.39
CA GLY A 83 3.34 -0.43 11.35
C GLY A 83 4.06 -1.71 11.74
N ILE A 84 4.62 -2.39 10.73
CA ILE A 84 5.21 -3.74 10.87
C ILE A 84 6.36 -3.81 11.88
N LEU A 85 7.15 -2.73 12.00
CA LEU A 85 8.30 -2.70 12.90
C LEU A 85 7.90 -2.77 14.38
N ASN A 86 6.70 -2.31 14.72
CA ASN A 86 6.17 -2.37 16.08
C ASN A 86 5.56 -3.73 16.44
N ALA A 87 5.14 -4.51 15.43
CA ALA A 87 4.60 -5.87 15.59
C ALA A 87 5.69 -6.92 15.92
N SER A 88 6.97 -6.57 15.78
CA SER A 88 8.13 -7.46 16.02
C SER A 88 8.42 -7.75 17.51
N ASN A 89 7.59 -7.29 18.46
CA ASN A 89 7.83 -7.42 19.90
C ASN A 89 7.27 -8.72 20.53
N PHE A 90 7.19 -9.82 19.77
CA PHE A 90 6.77 -11.14 20.28
C PHE A 90 7.95 -12.05 20.65
#